data_AF-A0A9E5RBS0-F1
#
_entry.id   AF-A0A9E5RBS0-F1
#
_cell.length_a   1.000
_cell.length_b   1.000
_cell.length_c   1.000
_cell.angle_alpha   90.00
_cell.angle_beta   90.00
_cell.angle_gamma   90.00
#
_symmetry.space_group_name_H-M   'P 1'
#
loop_
_entity.id
_entity.type
_entity.pdbx_description
1 polymer ?
#
loop_
_entity_poly.entity_id
_entity_poly.type
_entity_poly.pdbx_seq_one_letter_code
_entity_poly.pdbx_strand_id
1 'polypeptide(L)'
;MSTLVIPIGVDAILLASGHMNNPAWLPHAKLHCAMSFFAAASLGISALAILKVRPTYDLFSMGLAAFLGSAFWIGLIASGFWSGTSYGFLNDPVLGNIREPELFGIVIYPNVIAAIITIVIAIAGYWFANQATLIERSRLKENA
;
A
#
# COMPACT_ATOMS: atom_id res chain seq x y z
N MET A 1 -1.52 -1.92 8.27
CA MET A 1 -0.74 -0.87 8.96
C MET A 1 0.12 -0.07 7.98
N SER A 2 0.87 -0.70 7.07
CA SER A 2 1.68 0.03 6.07
C SER A 2 0.86 1.01 5.23
N THR A 3 -0.33 0.63 4.77
CA THR A 3 -1.28 1.45 3.99
C THR A 3 -1.77 2.70 4.73
N LEU A 4 -1.63 2.74 6.06
CA LEU A 4 -1.93 3.91 6.89
C LEU A 4 -0.68 4.75 7.13
N VAL A 5 0.39 4.10 7.57
CA VAL A 5 1.56 4.77 8.14
C VAL A 5 2.49 5.31 7.05
N ILE A 6 2.70 4.56 5.97
CA ILE A 6 3.68 4.93 4.95
C ILE A 6 3.22 6.14 4.15
N PRO A 7 2.00 6.20 3.58
CA PRO A 7 1.59 7.36 2.77
C PRO A 7 1.52 8.64 3.60
N ILE A 8 1.00 8.58 4.83
CA ILE A 8 0.91 9.77 5.68
C ILE A 8 2.28 10.17 6.22
N GLY A 9 3.01 9.22 6.81
CA GLY A 9 4.29 9.52 7.47
C GLY A 9 5.40 9.88 6.48
N VAL A 10 5.47 9.21 5.34
CA VAL A 10 6.52 9.47 4.34
C VAL A 10 6.14 10.64 3.45
N ASP A 11 4.97 10.62 2.80
CA ASP A 11 4.68 11.62 1.77
C ASP A 11 4.13 12.94 2.35
N ALA A 12 3.30 12.88 3.39
CA ALA A 12 2.73 14.10 3.99
C ALA A 12 3.66 14.80 4.98
N ILE A 13 4.64 14.10 5.55
CA ILE A 13 5.56 14.64 6.56
C ILE A 13 6.99 14.71 6.03
N LEU A 14 7.64 13.57 5.75
CA LEU A 14 9.06 13.54 5.35
C LEU A 14 9.31 14.18 3.98
N LEU A 15 8.40 13.95 3.03
CA LEU A 15 8.48 14.44 1.65
C LEU A 15 7.48 15.57 1.37
N ALA A 16 7.01 16.25 2.43
CA ALA A 16 6.01 17.30 2.30
C ALA A 16 6.45 18.39 1.30
N SER A 17 7.73 18.75 1.29
CA SER A 17 8.32 19.73 0.36
C SER A 17 8.26 19.31 -1.10
N GLY A 18 8.31 18.00 -1.39
CA GLY A 18 8.15 17.44 -2.74
C GLY A 18 6.69 17.27 -3.15
N HIS A 19 5.77 17.19 -2.18
CA HIS A 19 4.35 16.96 -2.41
C HIS A 19 3.49 18.16 -1.96
N MET A 20 2.89 18.08 -0.77
CA MET A 20 1.84 18.99 -0.30
C MET A 20 2.29 20.46 -0.21
N ASN A 21 3.55 20.67 0.13
CA ASN A 21 4.16 21.99 0.29
C ASN A 21 4.90 22.45 -0.96
N ASN A 22 4.95 21.65 -2.04
CA ASN A 22 5.64 22.03 -3.27
C ASN A 22 4.92 23.23 -3.94
N PRO A 23 5.50 24.44 -3.97
CA PRO A 23 4.83 25.61 -4.56
C PRO A 23 4.67 25.51 -6.08
N ALA A 24 5.47 24.69 -6.77
CA ALA A 24 5.41 24.54 -8.22
C ALA A 24 4.26 23.60 -8.66
N TRP A 25 3.75 22.76 -7.78
CA TRP A 25 2.59 21.92 -8.07
C TRP A 25 1.30 22.73 -8.06
N LEU A 26 0.50 22.59 -9.13
CA LEU A 26 -0.82 23.20 -9.22
C LEU A 26 -1.71 22.71 -8.07
N PRO A 27 -2.64 23.56 -7.55
CA PRO A 27 -3.55 23.17 -6.46
C PRO A 27 -4.31 21.85 -6.72
N HIS A 28 -4.64 21.56 -7.98
CA HIS A 28 -5.32 20.32 -8.35
C HIS A 28 -4.45 19.07 -8.15
N ALA A 29 -3.13 19.14 -8.42
CA ALA A 29 -2.23 18.02 -8.15
C ALA A 29 -2.12 17.74 -6.64
N LYS A 30 -2.10 18.80 -5.83
CA LYS A 30 -2.14 18.69 -4.36
C LYS A 30 -3.43 18.05 -3.85
N LEU A 31 -4.57 18.35 -4.49
CA LEU A 31 -5.83 17.70 -4.18
C LEU A 31 -5.75 16.19 -4.43
N HIS A 32 -5.26 15.75 -5.60
CA HIS A 32 -5.08 14.32 -5.91
C HIS A 32 -4.12 13.63 -4.94
N CYS A 33 -3.04 14.31 -4.54
CA CYS A 33 -2.12 13.83 -3.51
C CYS A 33 -2.84 13.62 -2.16
N ALA A 34 -3.59 14.63 -1.69
CA ALA A 34 -4.35 14.53 -0.45
C ALA A 34 -5.42 13.42 -0.52
N MET A 35 -6.17 13.34 -1.62
CA MET A 35 -7.14 12.28 -1.87
C MET A 35 -6.50 10.90 -1.77
N SER A 36 -5.27 10.73 -2.30
CA SER A 36 -4.52 9.48 -2.24
C SER A 36 -4.19 9.09 -0.79
N PHE A 37 -3.80 10.04 0.06
CA PHE A 37 -3.55 9.78 1.49
C PHE A 37 -4.81 9.33 2.22
N PHE A 38 -5.93 10.04 2.02
CA PHE A 38 -7.19 9.68 2.64
C PHE A 38 -7.74 8.36 2.12
N ALA A 39 -7.54 8.06 0.84
CA ALA A 39 -7.90 6.76 0.27
C ALA A 39 -7.08 5.63 0.91
N ALA A 40 -5.76 5.78 1.00
CA ALA A 40 -4.89 4.79 1.64
C ALA A 40 -5.28 4.56 3.12
N ALA A 41 -5.52 5.65 3.85
CA ALA A 41 -5.94 5.59 5.24
C ALA A 41 -7.30 4.89 5.41
N SER A 42 -8.29 5.26 4.59
CA SER A 42 -9.63 4.67 4.65
C SER A 42 -9.58 3.17 4.37
N LEU A 43 -8.86 2.75 3.31
CA LEU A 43 -8.67 1.34 2.96
C LEU A 43 -7.98 0.56 4.08
N GLY A 44 -6.92 1.12 4.67
CA GLY A 44 -6.20 0.51 5.78
C GLY A 44 -7.04 0.37 7.05
N ILE A 45 -7.82 1.39 7.41
CA ILE A 45 -8.76 1.35 8.55
C ILE A 45 -9.84 0.31 8.32
N SER A 46 -10.44 0.27 7.12
CA SER A 46 -11.46 -0.74 6.77
C SER A 46 -10.91 -2.16 6.88
N ALA A 47 -9.69 -2.41 6.40
CA ALA A 47 -9.04 -3.70 6.56
C ALA A 47 -8.87 -4.10 8.04
N LEU A 48 -8.37 -3.18 8.88
CA LEU A 48 -8.20 -3.43 10.31
C LEU A 48 -9.53 -3.64 11.03
N ALA A 49 -10.57 -2.91 10.66
CA ALA A 49 -11.90 -3.07 11.22
C ALA A 49 -12.43 -4.49 10.97
N ILE A 50 -12.25 -5.02 9.74
CA ILE A 50 -12.61 -6.40 9.40
C ILE A 50 -11.82 -7.40 10.24
N LEU A 51 -10.49 -7.26 10.29
CA LEU A 51 -9.62 -8.17 11.06
C LEU A 51 -9.94 -8.17 12.56
N LYS A 52 -10.44 -7.04 13.10
CA LYS A 52 -10.81 -6.91 14.51
C LYS A 52 -12.11 -7.61 14.87
N VAL A 53 -13.10 -7.60 13.96
CA VAL A 53 -14.47 -8.05 14.28
C VAL A 53 -14.84 -9.39 13.66
N ARG A 54 -14.04 -9.90 12.72
CA ARG A 54 -14.30 -11.16 12.03
C ARG A 54 -13.33 -12.24 12.46
N PRO A 55 -13.79 -13.47 12.65
CA PRO A 55 -12.90 -14.58 12.96
C PRO A 55 -11.95 -14.85 11.79
N THR A 56 -10.73 -15.29 12.10
CA THR A 56 -9.69 -15.57 11.10
C THR A 56 -10.01 -16.76 10.18
N TYR A 57 -10.95 -17.63 10.57
CA TYR A 57 -11.42 -18.74 9.73
C TYR A 57 -12.46 -18.32 8.67
N ASP A 58 -12.98 -17.09 8.74
CA ASP A 58 -13.85 -16.51 7.71
C ASP A 58 -13.01 -16.03 6.52
N LEU A 59 -12.78 -16.94 5.57
CA LEU A 59 -11.90 -16.70 4.42
C LEU A 59 -12.38 -15.54 3.53
N PHE A 60 -13.68 -15.30 3.43
CA PHE A 60 -14.17 -14.17 2.65
C PHE A 60 -13.74 -12.85 3.31
N SER A 61 -13.97 -12.72 4.61
CA SER A 61 -13.55 -11.54 5.37
C SER A 61 -12.02 -11.35 5.36
N MET A 62 -11.25 -12.43 5.50
CA MET A 62 -9.78 -12.35 5.43
C MET A 62 -9.28 -11.95 4.04
N GLY A 63 -9.91 -12.48 2.98
CA GLY A 63 -9.60 -12.09 1.60
C GLY A 63 -9.93 -10.63 1.33
N LEU A 64 -11.09 -10.16 1.81
CA LEU A 64 -11.48 -8.75 1.70
C LEU A 64 -10.52 -7.83 2.47
N ALA A 65 -10.12 -8.20 3.68
CA ALA A 65 -9.15 -7.43 4.45
C ALA A 65 -7.78 -7.37 3.75
N ALA A 66 -7.31 -8.49 3.18
CA ALA A 66 -6.08 -8.53 2.40
C ALA A 66 -6.17 -7.64 1.15
N PHE A 67 -7.28 -7.72 0.40
CA PHE A 67 -7.52 -6.88 -0.76
C PHE A 67 -7.51 -5.39 -0.38
N LEU A 68 -8.32 -4.97 0.60
CA LEU A 68 -8.38 -3.57 1.04
C LEU A 68 -7.03 -3.07 1.54
N GLY A 69 -6.29 -3.89 2.29
CA GLY A 69 -4.94 -3.56 2.75
C GLY A 69 -3.94 -3.38 1.60
N SER A 70 -4.16 -4.03 0.46
CA SER A 70 -3.25 -4.01 -0.70
C SER A 70 -3.68 -3.07 -1.83
N ALA A 71 -4.96 -2.68 -1.90
CA ALA A 71 -5.55 -2.01 -3.06
C ALA A 71 -4.85 -0.68 -3.44
N PHE A 72 -4.50 0.14 -2.44
CA PHE A 72 -3.76 1.38 -2.66
C PHE A 72 -2.38 1.12 -3.29
N TRP A 73 -1.68 0.09 -2.81
CA TRP A 73 -0.34 -0.29 -3.29
C TRP A 73 -0.37 -0.87 -4.70
N ILE A 74 -1.42 -1.64 -5.01
CA ILE A 74 -1.68 -2.12 -6.38
C ILE A 74 -1.91 -0.91 -7.30
N GLY A 75 -2.72 0.07 -6.86
CA GLY A 75 -2.93 1.32 -7.59
C GLY A 75 -1.64 2.13 -7.78
N LEU A 76 -0.78 2.20 -6.76
CA LEU A 76 0.53 2.82 -6.85
C LEU A 76 1.38 2.15 -7.92
N ILE A 77 1.50 0.82 -7.93
CA ILE A 77 2.28 0.13 -8.96
C ILE A 77 1.63 0.35 -10.34
N ALA A 78 0.31 0.24 -10.44
CA ALA A 78 -0.39 0.39 -11.72
C ALA A 78 -0.31 1.81 -12.29
N SER A 79 -0.08 2.85 -11.48
CA SER A 79 0.01 4.23 -11.96
C SER A 79 1.14 4.43 -12.98
N GLY A 80 2.24 3.67 -12.85
CA GLY A 80 3.37 3.74 -13.78
C GLY A 80 3.06 3.28 -15.21
N PHE A 81 1.90 2.66 -15.46
CA PHE A 81 1.41 2.41 -16.82
C PHE A 81 0.87 3.69 -17.49
N TRP A 82 0.62 4.75 -16.73
CA TRP A 82 0.10 6.01 -17.25
C TRP A 82 1.24 6.97 -17.60
N SER A 83 1.22 7.48 -18.83
CA SER A 83 2.21 8.45 -19.30
C SER A 83 2.22 9.71 -18.43
N GLY A 84 3.41 10.16 -18.04
CA GLY A 84 3.59 11.37 -17.23
C GLY A 84 3.52 11.15 -15.73
N THR A 85 3.34 9.91 -15.26
CA THR A 85 3.52 9.54 -13.85
C THR A 85 4.99 9.20 -13.56
N SER A 86 5.41 9.38 -12.32
CA SER A 86 6.74 9.01 -11.83
C SER A 86 6.63 8.45 -10.41
N TYR A 87 7.47 7.46 -10.09
CA TYR A 87 7.61 6.96 -8.72
C TYR A 87 8.65 7.73 -7.91
N GLY A 88 9.50 8.52 -8.57
CA GLY A 88 10.55 9.33 -7.96
C GLY A 88 10.37 10.81 -8.25
N PHE A 89 11.36 11.60 -7.84
CA PHE A 89 11.35 13.06 -7.98
C PHE A 89 12.32 13.55 -9.04
N LEU A 90 12.83 12.68 -9.92
CA LEU A 90 13.68 13.12 -11.03
C LEU A 90 12.98 14.20 -11.85
N ASN A 91 13.66 15.34 -12.03
CA ASN A 91 13.13 16.56 -12.66
C ASN A 91 12.01 17.29 -11.87
N ASP A 92 11.84 17.01 -10.57
CA ASP A 92 10.94 17.82 -9.75
C ASP A 92 11.47 19.26 -9.64
N PRO A 93 10.61 20.28 -9.87
CA PRO A 93 11.03 21.68 -9.88
C PRO A 93 11.54 22.22 -8.53
N VAL A 94 11.28 21.52 -7.42
CA VAL A 94 11.64 21.96 -6.06
C VAL A 94 12.70 21.07 -5.44
N LEU A 95 12.54 19.75 -5.55
CA LEU A 95 13.52 18.78 -5.06
C LEU A 95 14.70 18.59 -6.02
N GLY A 96 14.56 19.01 -7.28
CA GLY A 96 15.62 18.95 -8.29
C GLY A 96 15.89 17.53 -8.78
N ASN A 97 17.15 17.29 -9.18
CA ASN A 97 17.57 15.99 -9.72
C ASN A 97 18.06 15.06 -8.60
N ILE A 98 17.19 14.76 -7.64
CA ILE A 98 17.49 13.69 -6.67
C ILE A 98 17.52 12.39 -7.46
N ARG A 99 18.74 11.88 -7.67
CA ARG A 99 18.93 10.59 -8.35
C ARG A 99 18.38 9.49 -7.47
N GLU A 100 17.52 8.67 -8.05
CA GLU A 100 16.98 7.50 -7.40
C GLU A 100 18.09 6.50 -7.06
N PRO A 101 17.97 5.76 -5.95
CA PRO A 101 18.96 4.74 -5.60
C PRO A 101 18.99 3.67 -6.69
N GLU A 102 20.19 3.27 -7.09
CA GLU A 102 20.40 2.23 -8.08
C GLU A 102 21.11 1.03 -7.44
N LEU A 103 20.71 -0.18 -7.81
CA LEU A 103 21.38 -1.42 -7.43
C LEU A 103 21.73 -2.20 -8.69
N PHE A 104 23.02 -2.43 -8.93
CA PHE A 104 23.53 -3.07 -10.15
C PHE A 104 23.04 -2.41 -11.45
N GLY A 105 22.89 -1.08 -11.45
CA GLY A 105 22.40 -0.31 -12.60
C GLY A 105 20.89 -0.34 -12.79
N ILE A 106 20.13 -0.94 -11.87
CA ILE A 106 18.66 -0.94 -11.87
C ILE A 106 18.19 0.11 -10.88
N VAL A 107 17.36 1.05 -11.35
CA VAL A 107 16.72 2.05 -10.48
C VAL A 107 15.75 1.37 -9.53
N ILE A 108 15.91 1.65 -8.23
CA ILE A 108 15.03 1.20 -7.16
C ILE A 108 14.19 2.36 -6.68
N TYR A 109 12.87 2.18 -6.73
CA TYR A 109 11.91 3.11 -6.15
C TYR A 109 11.45 2.60 -4.78
N PRO A 110 11.82 3.26 -3.66
CA PRO A 110 11.51 2.76 -2.32
C PRO A 110 10.01 2.58 -2.05
N ASN A 111 9.16 3.44 -2.62
CA ASN A 111 7.70 3.32 -2.58
C ASN A 111 7.18 2.07 -3.31
N VAL A 112 7.77 1.71 -4.46
CA VAL A 112 7.43 0.47 -5.18
C VAL A 112 7.86 -0.76 -4.39
N ILE A 113 9.05 -0.73 -3.77
CA ILE A 113 9.50 -1.83 -2.90
C ILE A 113 8.57 -1.99 -1.69
N ALA A 114 8.19 -0.88 -1.04
CA ALA A 114 7.24 -0.89 0.07
C ALA A 114 5.85 -1.41 -0.35
N ALA A 115 5.41 -1.07 -1.57
CA ALA A 115 4.18 -1.58 -2.16
C ALA A 115 4.23 -3.11 -2.32
N ILE A 116 5.30 -3.62 -2.95
CA ILE A 116 5.52 -5.06 -3.16
C ILE A 116 5.56 -5.81 -1.82
N ILE A 117 6.34 -5.33 -0.86
CA ILE A 117 6.43 -5.95 0.48
C ILE A 117 5.05 -5.99 1.14
N THR A 118 4.29 -4.89 1.08
CA THR A 118 2.94 -4.85 1.65
C THR A 118 2.01 -5.86 1.00
N ILE A 119 2.02 -5.96 -0.34
CA ILE A 119 1.19 -6.91 -1.08
C ILE A 119 1.58 -8.35 -0.71
N VAL A 120 2.88 -8.66 -0.65
CA VAL A 120 3.38 -9.98 -0.24
C VAL A 120 2.92 -10.33 1.17
N ILE A 121 3.00 -9.40 2.13
CA ILE A 121 2.52 -9.61 3.49
C ILE A 121 1.01 -9.87 3.50
N ALA A 122 0.22 -9.13 2.73
CA ALA A 122 -1.23 -9.34 2.64
C ALA A 122 -1.58 -10.73 2.07
N ILE A 123 -0.88 -11.16 1.01
CA ILE A 123 -1.03 -12.49 0.41
C ILE A 123 -0.63 -13.58 1.41
N ALA A 124 0.51 -13.42 2.09
CA ALA A 124 0.98 -14.38 3.09
C ALA A 124 0.00 -14.49 4.26
N GLY A 125 -0.52 -13.35 4.76
CA GLY A 125 -1.53 -13.32 5.82
C GLY A 125 -2.81 -14.06 5.43
N TYR A 126 -3.30 -13.83 4.21
CA TYR A 126 -4.44 -14.57 3.67
C TYR A 126 -4.16 -16.08 3.54
N TRP A 127 -2.98 -16.45 3.05
CA TRP A 127 -2.57 -17.84 2.91
C TRP A 127 -2.53 -18.56 4.27
N PHE A 128 -2.00 -17.93 5.31
CA PHE A 128 -2.02 -18.49 6.67
C PHE A 128 -3.43 -18.67 7.23
N ALA A 129 -4.34 -17.72 7.00
CA ALA A 129 -5.74 -17.85 7.38
C ALA A 129 -6.41 -19.06 6.70
N ASN A 130 -6.11 -19.28 5.41
CA ASN A 130 -6.58 -20.45 4.67
C ASN A 130 -6.08 -21.77 5.27
N GLN A 131 -4.79 -21.86 5.62
CA GLN A 131 -4.24 -23.06 6.25
C GLN A 131 -4.90 -23.35 7.60
N ALA A 132 -5.13 -22.33 8.44
CA ALA A 132 -5.80 -22.50 9.73
C ALA A 132 -7.22 -23.08 9.56
N THR A 133 -7.99 -22.58 8.58
CA THR A 133 -9.33 -23.10 8.28
C THR A 133 -9.30 -24.56 7.81
N LEU A 134 -8.30 -24.96 7.02
CA LEU A 134 -8.16 -26.34 6.55
C LEU A 134 -7.85 -27.30 7.71
N ILE A 135 -6.97 -26.92 8.63
CA ILE A 135 -6.62 -27.70 9.81
C ILE A 135 -7.83 -27.89 10.74
N GLU A 136 -8.63 -26.84 10.95
CA GLU A 136 -9.82 -26.95 11.78
C GLU A 136 -10.86 -27.90 11.17
N ARG A 137 -11.05 -27.83 9.85
CA ARG A 137 -11.94 -28.74 9.12
C ARG A 137 -11.49 -30.20 9.17
N SER A 138 -10.19 -30.49 9.15
CA SER A 138 -9.71 -31.87 9.26
C SER A 138 -9.95 -32.44 10.66
N ARG A 139 -9.68 -31.65 11.72
CA ARG A 139 -9.94 -32.05 13.11
C ARG A 139 -11.41 -32.37 13.38
N LEU A 140 -12.33 -31.59 12.81
CA LEU A 140 -13.76 -31.85 12.96
C LEU A 140 -14.21 -33.15 12.26
N LYS A 141 -13.54 -33.55 11.19
CA LYS A 141 -13.83 -34.82 10.49
C LYS A 141 -13.29 -36.05 11.23
N GLU A 142 -12.17 -35.92 11.93
CA GLU A 142 -11.58 -37.03 12.70
C GLU A 142 -12.34 -37.33 14.00
N ASN A 143 -13.09 -36.37 14.53
CA ASN A 143 -13.85 -36.48 15.78
C ASN A 143 -15.36 -36.75 15.57
N ALA A 144 -15.81 -36.91 14.33
CA ALA A 144 -17.20 -37.18 13.95
C ALA A 144 -17.37 -38.66 13.57
#